data_AF-A0A1Z5YQZ5-F1
#
_entry.id   AF-A0A1Z5YQZ5-F1
#
_cell.length_a   1.000
_cell.length_b   1.000
_cell.length_c   1.000
_cell.angle_alpha   90.00
_cell.angle_beta   90.00
_cell.angle_gamma   90.00
#
_symmetry.space_group_name_H-M   'P 1'
#
loop_
_entity.id
_entity.type
_entity.pdbx_description
1 polymer ?
#
loop_
_entity_poly.entity_id
_entity_poly.type
_entity_poly.pdbx_seq_one_letter_code
_entity_poly.pdbx_strand_id
1 'polypeptide(L)'
;MLRVRGTTYHFRRIVPPPLRTALNRREIWVSLKTGYQNEARKRASLLHARTTELFMQAHSVLAEPDALSRLEGLRVALRDLQ
;
A
#
# COMPACT_ATOMS: atom_id res chain seq x y z
N MET A 1 11.07 3.94 7.67
CA MET A 1 12.13 4.59 8.45
C MET A 1 11.52 5.34 9.62
N LEU A 2 12.20 5.34 10.78
CA LEU A 2 11.83 6.16 11.93
C LEU A 2 12.38 7.58 11.78
N ARG A 3 11.60 8.59 12.13
CA ARG A 3 12.01 10.00 12.20
C ARG A 3 11.54 10.60 13.52
N VAL A 4 12.33 11.48 14.12
CA VAL A 4 11.93 12.23 15.32
C VAL A 4 11.45 13.60 14.88
N ARG A 5 10.32 14.05 15.45
CA ARG A 5 9.84 15.43 15.31
C ARG A 5 9.49 15.94 16.70
N GLY A 6 10.25 16.91 17.20
CA GLY A 6 10.18 17.31 18.60
C GLY A 6 10.54 16.13 19.51
N THR A 7 9.62 15.74 20.38
CA THR A 7 9.79 14.61 21.32
C THR A 7 9.13 13.32 20.86
N THR A 8 8.51 13.30 19.67
CA THR A 8 7.72 12.15 19.20
C THR A 8 8.38 11.48 18.01
N TYR A 9 8.41 10.16 18.03
CA TYR A 9 8.80 9.35 16.88
C TYR A 9 7.66 9.25 15.87
N HIS A 10 8.04 9.24 14.60
CA HIS A 10 7.18 9.09 13.45
C HIS A 10 7.68 7.95 12.57
N PHE A 11 6.74 7.21 11.99
CA PHE A 11 7.00 6.26 10.92
C PHE A 11 6.82 6.96 9.58
N ARG A 12 7.85 6.85 8.73
CA ARG A 12 7.84 7.33 7.34
C ARG A 12 8.09 6.17 6.39
N ARG A 13 7.25 6.00 5.37
CA ARG A 13 7.45 5.02 4.30
C ARG A 13 7.10 5.62 2.95
N ILE A 14 7.94 5.39 1.96
CA ILE A 14 7.69 5.80 0.57
C ILE A 14 6.66 4.84 -0.03
N VAL A 15 5.66 5.39 -0.72
CA VAL A 15 4.69 4.61 -1.48
C VAL A 15 5.35 4.20 -2.82
N PRO A 16 5.33 2.91 -3.20
CA PRO A 16 5.84 2.43 -4.48
C PRO A 16 5.22 3.19 -5.67
N PRO A 17 5.98 3.53 -6.73
CA PRO A 17 5.47 4.33 -7.85
C PRO A 17 4.13 3.85 -8.45
N PRO A 18 3.92 2.53 -8.69
CA PRO A 18 2.64 2.03 -9.23
C PRO A 18 1.43 2.34 -8.34
N LEU A 19 1.66 2.42 -7.02
CA LEU A 19 0.60 2.65 -6.04
C LEU A 19 0.34 4.14 -5.77
N ARG A 20 1.21 5.05 -6.23
CA ARG A 20 1.09 6.49 -5.93
C ARG A 20 -0.16 7.08 -6.54
N THR A 21 -0.49 6.68 -7.78
CA THR A 21 -1.69 7.13 -8.49
C THR A 21 -2.95 6.58 -7.82
N ALA A 22 -2.96 5.28 -7.51
CA ALA A 22 -4.10 4.62 -6.88
C ALA A 22 -4.38 5.14 -5.45
N LEU A 23 -3.34 5.40 -4.67
CA LEU A 23 -3.46 5.89 -3.28
C LEU A 23 -3.48 7.42 -3.17
N ASN A 24 -3.29 8.14 -4.28
CA ASN A 24 -3.09 9.59 -4.36
C ASN A 24 -2.11 10.14 -3.30
N ARG A 25 -1.10 9.35 -2.95
CA ARG A 25 -0.15 9.64 -1.88
C ARG A 25 1.24 9.15 -2.26
N ARG A 26 2.25 10.00 -2.04
CA ARG A 26 3.66 9.67 -2.31
C ARG A 26 4.36 9.06 -1.10
N GLU A 27 3.90 9.38 0.09
CA GLU A 27 4.48 8.92 1.35
C GLU A 27 3.41 8.66 2.40
N ILE A 28 3.68 7.66 3.24
CA ILE A 28 2.94 7.38 4.47
C ILE A 28 3.73 8.00 5.61
N TRP A 29 3.14 8.98 6.29
CA TRP A 29 3.71 9.60 7.48
C TRP A 29 2.73 9.47 8.64
N VAL A 30 3.12 8.70 9.66
CA VAL A 30 2.28 8.40 10.82
C VAL A 30 3.04 8.73 12.09
N SER A 31 2.42 9.46 13.01
CA SER A 31 2.97 9.65 14.37
C SER A 31 2.84 8.36 15.16
N LEU A 32 3.94 7.94 15.79
CA LEU A 32 3.95 6.78 16.68
C LEU A 32 3.53 7.16 18.11
N LYS A 33 3.26 8.45 18.38
CA LYS A 33 2.79 8.96 19.68
C LYS A 33 3.61 8.48 20.87
N THR A 34 4.92 8.35 20.69
CA THR A 34 5.85 7.96 21.76
C THR A 34 7.19 8.63 21.53
N GLY A 35 7.85 9.03 22.62
CA GLY A 35 9.24 9.49 22.65
C GLY A 35 10.24 8.39 23.01
N TYR A 36 9.77 7.17 23.26
CA TYR A 36 10.64 6.05 23.63
C TYR A 36 11.08 5.28 22.39
N GLN A 37 12.40 5.18 22.17
CA GLN A 37 12.96 4.56 20.96
C GLN A 37 12.56 3.09 20.80
N ASN A 38 12.59 2.31 21.88
CA ASN A 38 12.25 0.88 21.84
C ASN A 38 10.78 0.65 21.46
N GLU A 39 9.89 1.45 22.03
CA GLU A 39 8.46 1.39 21.70
C GLU A 39 8.20 1.85 20.27
N ALA A 40 8.83 2.95 19.85
CA ALA A 40 8.77 3.44 18.48
C ALA A 40 9.23 2.37 17.48
N ARG A 41 10.32 1.64 17.78
CA ARG A 41 10.81 0.55 16.95
C ARG A 41 9.80 -0.58 16.81
N LYS A 42 9.21 -1.04 17.92
CA LYS A 42 8.16 -2.08 17.91
C LYS A 42 6.96 -1.66 17.06
N ARG A 43 6.43 -0.44 17.29
CA ARG A 43 5.27 0.09 16.54
C ARG A 43 5.61 0.28 15.05
N ALA A 44 6.80 0.77 14.73
CA ALA A 44 7.26 0.95 13.35
C ALA A 44 7.41 -0.38 12.62
N SER A 45 7.94 -1.43 13.26
CA SER A 45 8.05 -2.76 12.67
C SER A 45 6.68 -3.34 12.32
N LEU A 46 5.70 -3.20 13.22
CA LEU A 46 4.34 -3.65 12.98
C LEU A 46 3.67 -2.89 11.82
N LEU A 47 3.82 -1.57 11.78
CA LEU A 47 3.35 -0.76 10.66
C LEU A 47 4.06 -1.10 9.35
N HIS A 48 5.34 -1.43 9.40
CA HIS A 48 6.09 -1.84 8.23
C HIS A 48 5.56 -3.14 7.64
N ALA A 49 5.37 -4.18 8.45
CA ALA A 49 4.80 -5.45 8.00
C ALA A 49 3.43 -5.25 7.35
N ARG A 50 2.51 -4.58 8.04
CA ARG A 50 1.15 -4.28 7.51
C ARG A 50 1.18 -3.50 6.20
N THR A 51 2.01 -2.46 6.13
CA THR A 51 2.12 -1.66 4.90
C THR A 51 2.79 -2.44 3.77
N THR A 52 3.61 -3.46 4.06
CA THR A 52 4.22 -4.32 3.03
C THR A 52 3.17 -5.24 2.43
N GLU A 53 2.38 -5.92 3.27
CA GLU A 53 1.29 -6.78 2.80
C GLU A 53 0.28 -5.99 1.96
N LEU A 54 -0.12 -4.80 2.42
CA LEU A 54 -1.02 -3.94 1.66
C LEU A 54 -0.43 -3.51 0.31
N PHE A 55 0.87 -3.20 0.27
CA PHE A 55 1.52 -2.87 -1.00
C PHE A 55 1.62 -4.07 -1.95
N MET A 56 1.86 -5.27 -1.43
CA MET A 56 1.86 -6.49 -2.25
C MET A 56 0.46 -6.77 -2.81
N GLN A 57 -0.58 -6.72 -1.98
CA GLN A 57 -1.97 -6.91 -2.41
C GLN A 57 -2.40 -5.86 -3.44
N ALA A 58 -2.14 -4.59 -3.17
CA ALA A 58 -2.45 -3.51 -4.10
C ALA A 58 -1.68 -3.66 -5.42
N HIS A 59 -0.43 -4.11 -5.36
CA HIS A 59 0.34 -4.39 -6.56
C HIS A 59 -0.24 -5.57 -7.35
N SER A 60 -0.61 -6.68 -6.70
CA SER A 60 -1.29 -7.81 -7.36
C SER A 60 -2.60 -7.40 -8.03
N VAL A 61 -3.43 -6.59 -7.37
CA VAL A 61 -4.69 -6.09 -7.95
C VAL A 61 -4.44 -5.20 -9.17
N LEU A 62 -3.43 -4.34 -9.11
CA LEU A 62 -3.06 -3.48 -10.25
C LEU A 62 -2.29 -4.22 -11.35
N ALA A 63 -1.64 -5.34 -11.01
CA ALA A 63 -0.94 -6.23 -11.93
C ALA A 63 -1.86 -7.27 -12.58
N GLU A 64 -3.14 -7.33 -12.19
CA GLU A 64 -4.23 -8.00 -12.91
C GLU A 64 -5.09 -6.98 -13.69
N PRO A 65 -4.54 -6.14 -14.60
CA PRO A 65 -5.36 -5.29 -15.46
C PRO A 65 -6.22 -6.11 -16.44
N ASP A 66 -5.89 -7.41 -16.61
CA ASP A 66 -6.55 -8.33 -17.53
C ASP A 66 -7.79 -9.04 -16.98
N ALA A 67 -8.16 -8.86 -15.70
CA ALA A 67 -9.42 -9.41 -15.21
C ALA A 67 -10.62 -8.76 -15.90
N LEU A 68 -10.53 -7.45 -16.18
CA LEU A 68 -11.56 -6.72 -16.92
C LEU A 68 -11.55 -7.09 -18.41
N SER A 69 -10.37 -7.19 -19.04
CA SER A 69 -10.22 -7.63 -20.44
C SER A 69 -10.73 -9.06 -20.66
N ARG A 70 -10.48 -9.97 -19.72
CA ARG A 70 -11.00 -11.35 -19.75
C ARG A 70 -12.52 -11.39 -19.58
N LEU A 71 -13.09 -10.54 -18.73
CA LEU A 71 -14.55 -10.39 -18.59
C LEU A 71 -15.20 -9.81 -19.87
N GLU A 72 -14.55 -8.85 -20.53
CA GLU A 72 -15.02 -8.34 -21.82
C GLU A 72 -14.94 -9.41 -22.91
N GLY A 73 -13.86 -10.18 -22.97
CA GLY A 73 -13.73 -11.33 -23.88
C GLY A 73 -14.81 -12.39 -23.66
N LEU A 74 -15.16 -12.67 -22.40
CA LEU A 74 -16.26 -13.57 -22.04
C LEU A 74 -17.63 -13.01 -22.45
N ARG A 75 -17.85 -11.70 -22.27
CA ARG A 75 -19.08 -11.03 -22.69
C ARG A 75 -19.25 -11.04 -24.21
N VAL A 76 -18.17 -10.88 -24.97
CA VAL A 76 -18.17 -10.99 -26.43
C VAL A 76 -18.45 -12.42 -26.86
N ALA A 77 -17.76 -13.41 -26.29
CA ALA A 77 -17.96 -14.82 -26.60
C ALA A 77 -19.40 -15.33 -26.29
N LEU A 78 -20.04 -14.80 -25.24
CA LEU A 78 -21.44 -15.10 -24.94
C LEU A 78 -22.43 -14.45 -25.91
N ARG A 79 -22.03 -13.37 -26.59
CA ARG A 79 -22.85 -12.67 -27.59
C ARG A 79 -22.84 -13.39 -28.94
N ASP A 80 -21.74 -14.07 -29.27
CA ASP A 80 -21.55 -14.85 -30.50
C ASP A 80 -22.18 -16.26 -30.44
N LEU A 81 -22.80 -16.61 -29.31
CA LEU A 81 -23.52 -17.88 -29.09
C LEU A 81 -25.03 -17.79 -29.38
N GLN A 82 -25.52 -16.65 -29.89
CA GLN A 82 -26.89 -16.47 -30.42
C GLN A 82 -26.91 -16.51 -31.95
#